data_AF-A0A822IRH3-F1
#
_entry.id   AF-A0A822IRH3-F1
#
_cell.length_a   1.000
_cell.length_b   1.000
_cell.length_c   1.000
_cell.angle_alpha   90.00
_cell.angle_beta   90.00
_cell.angle_gamma   90.00
#
_symmetry.space_group_name_H-M   'P 1'
#
loop_
_entity.id
_entity.type
_entity.pdbx_description
1 polymer ?
#
loop_
_entity_poly.entity_id
_entity_poly.type
_entity_poly.pdbx_seq_one_letter_code
_entity_poly.pdbx_strand_id
1 'polypeptide(L)'
;MSRSNKTGGFAFFIRNDRAWADFFITRIGLILFAAILLLAAFKIYPMFQERESRLNLDTVASDITSKIEAIDSITIPGYKYNYIFEENNRDMRIEISTEYITVHSNLSSPIWGDRELIHAEPVITHVYPPNSNWSNTSVFRKYVSDTIGGGKNGDASSPLDLEVEKQKVDAVFESIRKKLAISPFIPDLNKPLFIEKVIIYYKNQTEIQKRDYVFVYQ
;
A
#
# COMPACT_ATOMS: atom_id res chain seq x y z
N MET A 1 -20.88 96.43 21.04
CA MET A 1 -21.92 95.53 20.48
C MET A 1 -21.62 95.44 18.98
N SER A 2 -21.41 94.31 18.31
CA SER A 2 -21.98 92.97 18.46
C SER A 2 -20.97 91.89 18.02
N ARG A 3 -21.10 90.71 18.60
CA ARG A 3 -20.34 89.47 18.37
C ARG A 3 -20.93 88.67 17.20
N SER A 4 -20.06 87.87 16.58
CA SER A 4 -20.29 86.47 16.14
C SER A 4 -21.34 86.19 15.06
N ASN A 5 -20.89 85.58 13.95
CA ASN A 5 -21.11 84.14 13.77
C ASN A 5 -20.21 83.53 12.69
N LYS A 6 -19.23 82.75 13.14
CA LYS A 6 -18.66 81.63 12.38
C LYS A 6 -19.67 80.49 12.45
N THR A 7 -20.25 80.07 11.32
CA THR A 7 -20.78 78.71 11.17
C THR A 7 -20.76 78.33 9.68
N GLY A 8 -19.57 78.07 9.15
CA GLY A 8 -19.37 77.45 7.83
C GLY A 8 -18.59 76.13 7.90
N GLY A 9 -18.47 75.52 9.10
CA GLY A 9 -17.55 74.39 9.33
C GLY A 9 -18.20 73.02 9.53
N PHE A 10 -19.52 72.93 9.72
CA PHE A 10 -20.16 71.65 10.07
C PHE A 10 -20.75 70.88 8.88
N ALA A 11 -21.01 71.55 7.75
CA ALA A 11 -21.57 70.89 6.56
C ALA A 11 -20.54 70.05 5.78
N PHE A 12 -19.24 70.19 6.06
CA PHE A 12 -18.17 69.42 5.40
C PHE A 12 -17.95 68.04 6.04
N PHE A 13 -18.32 67.86 7.31
CA PHE A 13 -18.10 66.59 8.02
C PHE A 13 -19.18 65.53 7.73
N ILE A 14 -20.43 65.91 7.46
CA ILE A 14 -21.52 64.97 7.18
C ILE A 14 -21.39 64.30 5.79
N ARG A 15 -20.60 64.90 4.88
CA ARG A 15 -20.28 64.29 3.57
C ARG A 15 -19.15 63.26 3.65
N ASN A 16 -18.52 63.10 4.82
CA ASN A 16 -17.33 62.30 5.03
C ASN A 16 -17.62 60.88 5.56
N ASP A 17 -18.82 60.62 6.09
CA ASP A 17 -19.18 59.31 6.66
C ASP A 17 -19.19 58.18 5.61
N ARG A 18 -19.55 58.48 4.36
CA ARG A 18 -19.43 57.54 3.24
C ARG A 18 -17.97 57.22 2.89
N ALA A 19 -17.09 58.22 2.94
CA ALA A 19 -15.66 58.02 2.67
C ALA A 19 -14.99 57.18 3.77
N TRP A 20 -15.42 57.35 5.02
CA TRP A 20 -15.01 56.48 6.13
C TRP A 20 -15.55 55.06 5.96
N ALA A 21 -16.83 54.89 5.60
CA ALA A 21 -17.42 53.59 5.35
C ALA A 21 -16.71 52.83 4.20
N ASP A 22 -16.47 53.49 3.06
CA ASP A 22 -15.75 52.90 1.93
C ASP A 22 -14.31 52.51 2.29
N PHE A 23 -13.64 53.34 3.10
CA PHE A 23 -12.31 53.06 3.62
C PHE A 23 -12.29 51.83 4.55
N PHE A 24 -13.26 51.71 5.48
CA PHE A 24 -13.38 50.55 6.36
C PHE A 24 -13.75 49.28 5.59
N ILE A 25 -14.69 49.36 4.64
CA ILE A 25 -15.09 48.23 3.79
C ILE A 25 -13.90 47.71 2.98
N THR A 26 -13.12 48.61 2.37
CA THR A 26 -11.95 48.23 1.57
C THR A 26 -10.86 47.58 2.45
N ARG A 27 -10.60 48.13 3.65
CA ARG A 27 -9.61 47.54 4.56
C ARG A 27 -10.05 46.19 5.12
N ILE A 28 -11.31 46.05 5.52
CA ILE A 28 -11.85 44.77 5.99
C ILE A 28 -11.80 43.74 4.84
N GLY A 29 -12.19 44.13 3.63
CA GLY A 29 -12.08 43.30 2.44
C GLY A 29 -10.65 42.85 2.16
N LEU A 30 -9.68 43.75 2.27
CA LEU A 30 -8.25 43.44 2.09
C LEU A 30 -7.74 42.45 3.16
N ILE A 31 -8.14 42.66 4.42
CA ILE A 31 -7.76 41.76 5.53
C ILE A 31 -8.38 40.37 5.33
N LEU A 32 -9.65 40.30 4.95
CA LEU A 32 -10.32 39.03 4.65
C LEU A 32 -9.67 38.31 3.47
N PHE A 33 -9.35 39.05 2.41
CA PHE A 33 -8.66 38.50 1.25
C PHE A 33 -7.27 37.96 1.62
N ALA A 34 -6.49 38.73 2.39
CA ALA A 34 -5.19 38.30 2.88
C ALA A 34 -5.29 37.07 3.79
N ALA A 35 -6.30 37.02 4.67
CA ALA A 35 -6.55 35.85 5.53
C ALA A 35 -6.88 34.61 4.71
N ILE A 36 -7.72 34.73 3.68
CA ILE A 36 -8.06 33.62 2.77
C ILE A 36 -6.81 33.15 2.01
N LEU A 37 -5.99 34.07 1.50
CA LEU A 37 -4.73 33.72 0.82
C LEU A 37 -3.75 33.00 1.73
N LEU A 38 -3.59 33.47 2.98
CA LEU A 38 -2.74 32.81 3.96
C LEU A 38 -3.26 31.41 4.30
N LEU A 39 -4.57 31.27 4.54
CA LEU A 39 -5.20 29.96 4.79
C LEU A 39 -5.00 29.01 3.60
N ALA A 40 -5.13 29.50 2.37
CA ALA A 40 -4.87 28.72 1.17
C ALA A 40 -3.40 28.29 1.11
N ALA A 41 -2.46 29.21 1.29
CA ALA A 41 -1.03 28.91 1.27
C ALA A 41 -0.62 27.86 2.32
N PHE A 42 -1.13 27.99 3.56
CA PHE A 42 -0.86 27.03 4.63
C PHE A 42 -1.47 25.65 4.40
N LYS A 43 -2.59 25.55 3.65
CA LYS A 43 -3.21 24.25 3.34
C LYS A 43 -2.61 23.56 2.11
N ILE A 44 -2.11 24.33 1.15
CA ILE A 44 -1.61 23.79 -0.12
C ILE A 44 -0.34 22.95 0.10
N TYR A 45 0.60 23.40 0.93
CA TYR A 45 1.86 22.68 1.13
C TYR A 45 1.68 21.27 1.74
N PRO A 46 0.96 21.10 2.87
CA PRO A 46 0.67 19.76 3.41
C PRO A 46 -0.10 18.87 2.44
N MET A 47 -0.97 19.44 1.60
CA MET A 47 -1.74 18.69 0.61
C MET A 47 -0.84 18.08 -0.47
N PHE A 48 0.21 18.79 -0.90
CA PHE A 48 1.19 18.23 -1.84
C PHE A 48 2.03 17.13 -1.20
N GLN A 49 2.46 17.31 0.04
CA GLN A 49 3.23 16.29 0.77
C GLN A 49 2.42 15.00 0.97
N GLU A 50 1.14 15.12 1.34
CA GLU A 50 0.24 13.96 1.45
C GLU A 50 0.05 13.26 0.10
N ARG A 51 -0.13 14.04 -0.97
CA ARG A 51 -0.28 13.49 -2.33
C ARG A 51 0.97 12.74 -2.78
N GLU A 52 2.16 13.31 -2.56
CA GLU A 52 3.43 12.67 -2.90
C GLU A 52 3.62 11.38 -2.09
N SER A 53 3.30 11.41 -0.79
CA SER A 53 3.38 10.23 0.08
C SER A 53 2.44 9.12 -0.40
N ARG A 54 1.20 9.45 -0.79
CA ARG A 54 0.25 8.49 -1.37
C ARG A 54 0.76 7.89 -2.69
N LEU A 55 1.27 8.72 -3.59
CA LEU A 55 1.87 8.24 -4.85
C LEU A 55 3.05 7.30 -4.61
N ASN A 56 3.83 7.55 -3.55
CA ASN A 56 4.92 6.67 -3.16
C ASN A 56 4.39 5.31 -2.68
N LEU A 57 3.36 5.29 -1.82
CA LEU A 57 2.69 4.05 -1.39
C LEU A 57 2.13 3.26 -2.58
N ASP A 58 1.47 3.95 -3.52
CA ASP A 58 0.93 3.36 -4.75
C ASP A 58 2.04 2.72 -5.58
N THR A 59 3.17 3.43 -5.74
CA THR A 59 4.33 2.96 -6.51
C THR A 59 4.94 1.70 -5.89
N VAL A 60 5.14 1.70 -4.56
CA VAL A 60 5.72 0.54 -3.85
C VAL A 60 4.80 -0.67 -3.94
N ALA A 61 3.51 -0.50 -3.66
CA ALA A 61 2.57 -1.62 -3.71
C ALA A 61 2.46 -2.18 -5.15
N SER A 62 2.33 -1.29 -6.15
CA SER A 62 2.23 -1.66 -7.56
C SER A 62 3.51 -2.35 -8.05
N ASP A 63 4.70 -1.89 -7.66
CA ASP A 63 5.95 -2.53 -8.06
C ASP A 63 6.04 -3.97 -7.52
N ILE A 64 5.76 -4.18 -6.23
CA ILE A 64 5.78 -5.54 -5.64
C ILE A 64 4.73 -6.44 -6.31
N THR A 65 3.49 -5.95 -6.47
CA THR A 65 2.42 -6.67 -7.17
C THR A 65 2.85 -7.03 -8.59
N SER A 66 3.44 -6.09 -9.34
CA SER A 66 3.91 -6.33 -10.70
C SER A 66 4.98 -7.41 -10.77
N LYS A 67 5.88 -7.49 -9.78
CA LYS A 67 6.90 -8.56 -9.74
C LYS A 67 6.27 -9.91 -9.43
N ILE A 68 5.31 -9.97 -8.51
CA ILE A 68 4.58 -11.20 -8.21
C ILE A 68 3.87 -11.73 -9.45
N GLU A 69 3.13 -10.88 -10.14
CA GLU A 69 2.39 -11.25 -11.35
C GLU A 69 3.32 -11.58 -12.52
N ALA A 70 4.44 -10.87 -12.64
CA ALA A 70 5.48 -11.23 -13.60
C ALA A 70 6.02 -12.64 -13.33
N ILE A 71 6.28 -13.00 -12.07
CA ILE A 71 6.74 -14.35 -11.71
C ILE A 71 5.67 -15.40 -12.00
N ASP A 72 4.40 -15.11 -11.74
CA ASP A 72 3.31 -16.01 -12.07
C ASP A 72 3.21 -16.27 -13.59
N SER A 73 3.48 -15.27 -14.41
CA SER A 73 3.45 -15.40 -15.88
C SER A 73 4.58 -16.28 -16.45
N ILE A 74 5.64 -16.52 -15.68
CA ILE A 74 6.80 -17.31 -16.13
C ILE A 74 6.43 -18.80 -16.21
N THR A 75 6.91 -19.48 -17.24
CA THR A 75 6.66 -20.91 -17.47
C THR A 75 7.79 -21.82 -16.99
N ILE A 76 8.91 -21.24 -16.56
CA ILE A 76 10.10 -21.94 -16.10
C ILE A 76 9.91 -22.32 -14.61
N PRO A 77 9.83 -23.62 -14.28
CA PRO A 77 9.69 -24.07 -12.89
C PRO A 77 10.91 -23.67 -12.05
N GLY A 78 10.69 -23.20 -10.83
CA GLY A 78 11.77 -22.82 -9.91
C GLY A 78 12.48 -21.51 -10.28
N TYR A 79 11.94 -20.75 -11.24
CA TYR A 79 12.41 -19.38 -11.45
C TYR A 79 12.17 -18.56 -10.19
N LYS A 80 13.23 -17.88 -9.76
CA LYS A 80 13.29 -17.12 -8.53
C LYS A 80 13.75 -15.70 -8.84
N TYR A 81 12.93 -14.73 -8.46
CA TYR A 81 13.27 -13.32 -8.50
C TYR A 81 13.70 -12.84 -7.12
N ASN A 82 14.71 -11.97 -7.12
CA ASN A 82 15.26 -11.37 -5.93
C ASN A 82 14.84 -9.90 -5.89
N TYR A 83 13.82 -9.58 -5.11
CA TYR A 83 13.32 -8.22 -4.92
C TYR A 83 14.13 -7.53 -3.82
N ILE A 84 14.66 -6.34 -4.10
CA ILE A 84 15.42 -5.54 -3.15
C ILE A 84 14.61 -4.28 -2.87
N PHE A 85 14.26 -4.07 -1.60
CA PHE A 85 13.58 -2.85 -1.19
C PHE A 85 14.51 -1.64 -1.33
N GLU A 86 14.00 -0.57 -1.93
CA GLU A 86 14.70 0.71 -1.98
C GLU A 86 14.89 1.32 -0.58
N GLU A 87 15.93 2.12 -0.37
CA GLU A 87 16.26 2.66 0.96
C GLU A 87 15.18 3.61 1.50
N ASN A 88 14.53 4.36 0.63
CA ASN A 88 13.38 5.23 0.92
C ASN A 88 12.16 4.46 1.45
N ASN A 89 12.08 3.15 1.26
CA ASN A 89 10.96 2.33 1.70
C ASN A 89 11.13 1.84 3.15
N ARG A 90 12.30 2.02 3.78
CA ARG A 90 12.61 1.43 5.09
C ARG A 90 11.77 1.96 6.25
N ASP A 91 11.20 3.16 6.10
CA ASP A 91 10.30 3.76 7.09
C ASP A 91 8.84 3.34 6.89
N MET A 92 8.55 2.53 5.87
CA MET A 92 7.24 1.98 5.61
C MET A 92 7.05 0.64 6.30
N ARG A 93 5.79 0.25 6.49
CA ARG A 93 5.42 -1.11 6.84
C ARG A 93 4.68 -1.73 5.67
N ILE A 94 5.21 -2.84 5.16
CA ILE A 94 4.61 -3.61 4.07
C ILE A 94 3.96 -4.86 4.66
N GLU A 95 2.75 -5.16 4.22
CA GLU A 95 2.00 -6.35 4.60
C GLU A 95 1.57 -7.09 3.34
N ILE A 96 1.88 -8.39 3.28
CA ILE A 96 1.57 -9.26 2.16
C ILE A 96 0.54 -10.29 2.64
N SER A 97 -0.69 -10.14 2.14
CA SER A 97 -1.75 -11.13 2.29
C SER A 97 -1.89 -11.93 0.99
N THR A 98 -2.76 -12.94 0.97
CA THR A 98 -2.99 -13.74 -0.25
C THR A 98 -3.54 -12.93 -1.42
N GLU A 99 -4.30 -11.86 -1.15
CA GLU A 99 -5.08 -11.13 -2.16
C GLU A 99 -4.69 -9.66 -2.27
N TYR A 100 -3.93 -9.13 -1.32
CA TYR A 100 -3.55 -7.72 -1.26
C TYR A 100 -2.13 -7.54 -0.75
N ILE A 101 -1.46 -6.53 -1.30
CA ILE A 101 -0.25 -5.93 -0.73
C ILE A 101 -0.65 -4.59 -0.13
N THR A 102 -0.43 -4.43 1.17
CA THR A 102 -0.76 -3.21 1.89
C THR A 102 0.52 -2.51 2.32
N VAL A 103 0.61 -1.21 2.06
CA VAL A 103 1.76 -0.39 2.43
C VAL A 103 1.28 0.73 3.34
N HIS A 104 1.94 0.86 4.47
CA HIS A 104 1.66 1.84 5.50
C HIS A 104 2.84 2.80 5.61
N SER A 105 2.55 4.09 5.77
CA SER A 105 3.55 5.10 6.11
C SER A 105 2.97 6.08 7.10
N ASN A 106 3.79 6.52 8.06
CA ASN A 106 3.43 7.60 8.96
C ASN A 106 3.81 8.95 8.33
N LEU A 107 2.84 9.86 8.28
CA LEU A 107 3.04 11.24 7.85
C LEU A 107 2.89 12.15 9.07
N SER A 108 3.98 12.78 9.48
CA SER A 108 3.98 13.82 10.50
C SER A 108 3.83 15.19 9.85
N SER A 109 2.79 15.92 10.21
CA SER A 109 2.57 17.29 9.75
C SER A 109 2.41 18.26 10.93
N PRO A 110 3.10 19.42 10.94
CA PRO A 110 2.92 20.43 11.99
C PRO A 110 1.49 20.94 12.13
N ILE A 111 0.68 20.87 11.06
CA ILE A 111 -0.68 21.40 11.02
C ILE A 111 -1.72 20.34 11.39
N TRP A 112 -1.44 19.07 11.05
CA TRP A 112 -2.44 18.00 11.05
C TRP A 112 -2.14 16.86 12.02
N GLY A 113 -1.00 16.93 12.72
CA GLY A 113 -0.50 15.89 13.61
C GLY A 113 0.08 14.70 12.84
N ASP A 114 0.37 13.63 13.58
CA ASP A 114 0.79 12.36 13.02
C ASP A 114 -0.42 11.61 12.47
N ARG A 115 -0.30 11.11 11.24
CA ARG A 115 -1.35 10.35 10.56
C ARG A 115 -0.76 9.17 9.83
N GLU A 116 -1.46 8.05 9.87
CA GLU A 116 -1.11 6.88 9.07
C GLU A 116 -1.75 7.00 7.68
N LEU A 117 -0.94 6.83 6.65
CA LEU A 117 -1.38 6.66 5.27
C LEU A 117 -1.29 5.18 4.92
N ILE A 118 -2.32 4.68 4.26
CA ILE A 118 -2.45 3.26 3.90
C ILE A 118 -2.86 3.19 2.43
N HIS A 119 -2.16 2.38 1.66
CA HIS A 119 -2.59 1.93 0.34
C HIS A 119 -2.66 0.41 0.30
N ALA A 120 -3.65 -0.13 -0.40
CA ALA A 120 -3.82 -1.57 -0.59
C ALA A 120 -4.00 -1.87 -2.07
N GLU A 121 -3.05 -2.60 -2.64
CA GLU A 121 -3.06 -3.03 -4.03
C GLU A 121 -3.56 -4.48 -4.11
N PRO A 122 -4.62 -4.78 -4.89
CA PRO A 122 -5.05 -6.16 -5.10
C PRO A 122 -4.01 -6.93 -5.93
N VAL A 123 -3.85 -8.21 -5.64
CA VAL A 123 -2.99 -9.13 -6.39
C VAL A 123 -3.86 -10.16 -7.09
N ILE A 124 -3.71 -10.31 -8.40
CA ILE A 124 -4.50 -11.29 -9.17
C ILE A 124 -4.05 -12.72 -8.82
N THR A 125 -2.75 -12.90 -8.61
CA THR A 125 -2.16 -14.19 -8.24
C THR A 125 -2.06 -14.34 -6.73
N HIS A 126 -2.62 -15.43 -6.20
CA HIS A 126 -2.45 -15.73 -4.77
C HIS A 126 -0.98 -15.99 -4.41
N VAL A 127 -0.51 -15.32 -3.36
CA VAL A 127 0.84 -15.48 -2.82
C VAL A 127 0.87 -16.26 -1.52
N TYR A 128 1.92 -17.05 -1.33
CA TYR A 128 2.07 -17.97 -0.20
C TYR A 128 3.40 -17.76 0.52
N PRO A 129 3.43 -16.91 1.55
CA PRO A 129 4.60 -16.70 2.40
C PRO A 129 4.92 -17.86 3.35
N PRO A 130 6.13 -17.82 3.97
CA PRO A 130 6.54 -18.75 5.02
C PRO A 130 5.53 -18.90 6.15
N ASN A 131 5.50 -20.09 6.72
CA ASN A 131 4.69 -20.38 7.89
C ASN A 131 5.38 -21.44 8.76
N SER A 132 4.67 -21.96 9.77
CA SER A 132 5.21 -22.98 10.69
C SER A 132 5.66 -24.27 10.00
N ASN A 133 5.12 -24.55 8.81
CA ASN A 133 5.35 -25.79 8.08
C ASN A 133 6.49 -25.64 7.05
N TRP A 134 6.75 -24.44 6.53
CA TRP A 134 7.87 -24.20 5.62
C TRP A 134 8.38 -22.76 5.63
N SER A 135 9.67 -22.62 5.32
CA SER A 135 10.35 -21.33 5.15
C SER A 135 10.70 -21.00 3.69
N ASN A 136 10.78 -22.00 2.82
CA ASN A 136 11.11 -21.85 1.41
C ASN A 136 10.60 -23.05 0.61
N THR A 137 10.79 -23.03 -0.72
CA THR A 137 10.33 -24.10 -1.62
C THR A 137 10.91 -25.47 -1.27
N SER A 138 12.20 -25.58 -0.95
CA SER A 138 12.81 -26.87 -0.61
C SER A 138 12.20 -27.49 0.66
N VAL A 139 11.99 -26.67 1.70
CA VAL A 139 11.33 -27.12 2.93
C VAL A 139 9.87 -27.47 2.67
N PHE A 140 9.17 -26.71 1.83
CA PHE A 140 7.80 -27.03 1.41
C PHE A 140 7.73 -28.39 0.69
N ARG A 141 8.63 -28.65 -0.26
CA ARG A 141 8.69 -29.94 -0.98
C ARG A 141 8.92 -31.10 -0.03
N LYS A 142 9.77 -30.91 0.97
CA LYS A 142 9.99 -31.89 2.04
C LYS A 142 8.72 -32.09 2.88
N TYR A 143 8.07 -31.01 3.30
CA TYR A 143 6.79 -31.07 4.02
C TYR A 143 5.74 -31.87 3.24
N VAL A 144 5.59 -31.59 1.94
CA VAL A 144 4.67 -32.32 1.05
C VAL A 144 5.02 -33.81 1.00
N SER A 145 6.30 -34.14 0.80
CA SER A 145 6.79 -35.53 0.82
C SER A 145 6.46 -36.27 2.11
N ASP A 146 6.77 -35.66 3.24
CA ASP A 146 6.73 -36.30 4.55
C ASP A 146 5.29 -36.41 5.09
N THR A 147 4.42 -35.43 4.78
CA THR A 147 3.09 -35.32 5.40
C THR A 147 1.92 -35.63 4.46
N ILE A 148 2.12 -35.52 3.14
CA ILE A 148 1.03 -35.66 2.15
C ILE A 148 1.30 -36.81 1.19
N GLY A 149 2.43 -36.77 0.48
CA GLY A 149 2.71 -37.59 -0.70
C GLY A 149 3.34 -38.94 -0.42
N GLY A 150 3.59 -39.31 0.84
CA GLY A 150 4.19 -40.59 1.22
C GLY A 150 5.54 -40.84 0.57
N GLY A 151 6.39 -39.79 0.51
CA GLY A 151 7.68 -39.80 -0.20
C GLY A 151 7.68 -39.06 -1.55
N LYS A 152 6.51 -38.69 -2.07
CA LYS A 152 6.38 -37.86 -3.28
C LYS A 152 6.32 -36.37 -2.93
N ASN A 153 7.10 -35.55 -3.63
CA ASN A 153 7.23 -34.12 -3.32
C ASN A 153 6.43 -33.20 -4.28
N GLY A 154 5.75 -33.78 -5.28
CA GLY A 154 4.95 -33.07 -6.28
C GLY A 154 5.76 -32.32 -7.33
N ASP A 155 7.04 -32.64 -7.51
CA ASP A 155 7.79 -32.19 -8.68
C ASP A 155 7.41 -33.01 -9.94
N ALA A 156 7.94 -32.63 -11.11
CA ALA A 156 7.61 -33.28 -12.37
C ALA A 156 8.04 -34.77 -12.42
N SER A 157 9.09 -35.13 -11.67
CA SER A 157 9.64 -36.49 -11.60
C SER A 157 8.95 -37.36 -10.54
N SER A 158 8.33 -36.74 -9.55
CA SER A 158 7.65 -37.37 -8.42
C SER A 158 6.27 -36.69 -8.17
N PRO A 159 5.35 -36.80 -9.14
CA PRO A 159 4.05 -36.13 -9.06
C PRO A 159 3.17 -36.73 -7.95
N LEU A 160 2.29 -35.92 -7.40
CA LEU A 160 1.31 -36.31 -6.40
C LEU A 160 0.11 -37.03 -7.03
N ASP A 161 -0.63 -37.78 -6.24
CA ASP A 161 -1.91 -38.35 -6.64
C ASP A 161 -2.97 -37.26 -6.83
N LEU A 162 -3.66 -37.30 -7.98
CA LEU A 162 -4.62 -36.27 -8.36
C LEU A 162 -5.91 -36.29 -7.51
N GLU A 163 -6.33 -37.45 -7.01
CA GLU A 163 -7.63 -37.60 -6.35
C GLU A 163 -7.52 -37.37 -4.84
N VAL A 164 -6.48 -37.92 -4.21
CA VAL A 164 -6.31 -37.93 -2.76
C VAL A 164 -5.34 -36.85 -2.29
N GLU A 165 -4.15 -36.77 -2.89
CA GLU A 165 -3.08 -35.90 -2.40
C GLU A 165 -3.34 -34.44 -2.80
N LYS A 166 -3.94 -34.18 -3.97
CA LYS A 166 -4.37 -32.84 -4.38
C LYS A 166 -5.32 -32.18 -3.37
N GLN A 167 -6.32 -32.90 -2.87
CA GLN A 167 -7.27 -32.35 -1.90
C GLN A 167 -6.57 -31.93 -0.61
N LYS A 168 -5.57 -32.70 -0.16
CA LYS A 168 -4.77 -32.37 1.03
C LYS A 168 -3.93 -31.12 0.81
N VAL A 169 -3.29 -30.99 -0.35
CA VAL A 169 -2.52 -29.79 -0.71
C VAL A 169 -3.44 -28.57 -0.79
N ASP A 170 -4.60 -28.70 -1.43
CA ASP A 170 -5.59 -27.62 -1.53
C ASP A 170 -6.07 -27.16 -0.14
N ALA A 171 -6.31 -28.10 0.79
CA ALA A 171 -6.67 -27.78 2.18
C ALA A 171 -5.56 -27.03 2.93
N VAL A 172 -4.29 -27.36 2.68
CA VAL A 172 -3.14 -26.62 3.25
C VAL A 172 -3.15 -25.17 2.77
N PHE A 173 -3.30 -24.94 1.46
CA PHE A 173 -3.31 -23.58 0.90
C PHE A 173 -4.54 -22.77 1.32
N GLU A 174 -5.72 -23.38 1.41
CA GLU A 174 -6.93 -22.72 1.94
C GLU A 174 -6.79 -22.33 3.42
N SER A 175 -6.15 -23.17 4.23
CA SER A 175 -5.85 -22.85 5.63
C SER A 175 -4.93 -21.63 5.73
N ILE A 176 -3.92 -21.56 4.86
CA ILE A 176 -2.97 -20.45 4.82
C ILE A 176 -3.64 -19.16 4.35
N ARG A 177 -4.51 -19.23 3.34
CA ARG A 177 -5.30 -18.10 2.88
C ARG A 177 -6.09 -17.47 4.03
N LYS A 178 -6.80 -18.29 4.80
CA LYS A 178 -7.54 -17.83 5.99
C LYS A 178 -6.62 -17.22 7.05
N LYS A 179 -5.44 -17.81 7.28
CA LYS A 179 -4.47 -17.29 8.25
C LYS A 179 -3.90 -15.94 7.83
N LEU A 180 -3.58 -15.77 6.54
CA LEU A 180 -3.01 -14.54 6.00
C LEU A 180 -4.01 -13.39 5.93
N ALA A 181 -5.30 -13.68 5.83
CA ALA A 181 -6.34 -12.67 5.99
C ALA A 181 -6.40 -12.07 7.40
N ILE A 182 -5.91 -12.79 8.42
CA ILE A 182 -5.89 -12.34 9.83
C ILE A 182 -4.53 -11.78 10.20
N SER A 183 -3.46 -12.45 9.76
CA SER A 183 -2.07 -12.13 10.10
C SER A 183 -1.26 -12.13 8.81
N PRO A 184 -1.17 -10.99 8.11
CA PRO A 184 -0.40 -10.89 6.88
C PRO A 184 1.09 -11.09 7.15
N PHE A 185 1.82 -11.45 6.11
CA PHE A 185 3.28 -11.56 6.18
C PHE A 185 3.91 -10.18 6.11
N ILE A 186 4.79 -9.88 7.06
CA ILE A 186 5.50 -8.61 7.15
C ILE A 186 6.98 -8.89 6.85
N PRO A 187 7.49 -8.53 5.65
CA PRO A 187 8.89 -8.72 5.33
C PRO A 187 9.79 -7.74 6.11
N ASP A 188 11.00 -8.20 6.41
CA ASP A 188 12.10 -7.36 6.87
C ASP A 188 12.66 -6.59 5.67
N LEU A 189 12.44 -5.27 5.63
CA LEU A 189 12.83 -4.41 4.50
C LEU A 189 14.35 -4.27 4.32
N ASN A 190 15.15 -4.74 5.28
CA ASN A 190 16.61 -4.80 5.17
C ASN A 190 17.10 -6.08 4.49
N LYS A 191 16.20 -7.03 4.20
CA LYS A 191 16.52 -8.29 3.54
C LYS A 191 15.84 -8.37 2.18
N PRO A 192 16.46 -9.06 1.22
CA PRO A 192 15.79 -9.35 -0.04
C PRO A 192 14.50 -10.13 0.18
N LEU A 193 13.51 -9.88 -0.67
CA LEU A 193 12.29 -10.65 -0.76
C LEU A 193 12.39 -11.57 -1.99
N PHE A 194 12.33 -12.87 -1.76
CA PHE A 194 12.35 -13.87 -2.80
C PHE A 194 10.93 -14.17 -3.28
N ILE A 195 10.72 -14.04 -4.59
CA ILE A 195 9.45 -14.35 -5.25
C ILE A 195 9.73 -15.51 -6.21
N GLU A 196 9.11 -16.65 -5.96
CA GLU A 196 9.42 -17.90 -6.67
C GLU A 196 8.16 -18.59 -7.15
N LYS A 197 8.19 -19.08 -8.40
CA LYS A 197 7.11 -19.90 -8.95
C LYS A 197 7.32 -21.37 -8.63
N VAL A 198 6.33 -21.95 -7.96
CA VAL A 198 6.29 -23.37 -7.58
C VAL A 198 5.16 -24.06 -8.34
N ILE A 199 5.52 -25.05 -9.15
CA ILE A 199 4.55 -25.85 -9.92
C ILE A 199 4.41 -27.21 -9.25
N ILE A 200 3.21 -27.56 -8.80
CA ILE A 200 2.91 -28.88 -8.25
C ILE A 200 2.26 -29.73 -9.33
N TYR A 201 2.86 -30.90 -9.59
CA TYR A 201 2.39 -31.85 -10.57
C TYR A 201 1.55 -32.92 -9.88
N TYR A 202 0.39 -33.20 -10.46
CA TYR A 202 -0.53 -34.22 -10.04
C TYR A 202 -0.76 -35.19 -11.19
N LYS A 203 -0.88 -36.48 -10.87
CA LYS A 203 -1.06 -37.54 -11.85
C LYS A 203 -2.09 -38.56 -11.36
N ASN A 204 -2.93 -39.01 -12.28
CA ASN A 204 -3.68 -40.25 -12.13
C ASN A 204 -3.32 -41.20 -13.31
N GLN A 205 -4.12 -42.24 -13.55
CA GLN A 205 -3.84 -43.22 -14.61
C GLN A 205 -3.92 -42.63 -16.03
N THR A 206 -4.65 -41.53 -16.23
CA THR A 206 -5.02 -41.03 -17.57
C THR A 206 -4.61 -39.58 -17.82
N GLU A 207 -4.30 -38.82 -16.78
CA GLU A 207 -4.14 -37.37 -16.82
C GLU A 207 -2.97 -36.91 -15.94
N ILE A 208 -2.31 -35.85 -16.40
CA ILE A 208 -1.37 -35.07 -15.61
C ILE A 208 -1.94 -33.65 -15.51
N GLN A 209 -2.16 -33.19 -14.29
CA GLN A 209 -2.53 -31.81 -14.01
C GLN A 209 -1.36 -31.08 -13.36
N LYS A 210 -1.27 -29.78 -13.61
CA LYS A 210 -0.31 -28.89 -12.96
C LYS A 210 -1.07 -27.77 -12.26
N ARG A 211 -0.56 -27.35 -11.10
CA ARG A 211 -1.05 -26.17 -10.41
C ARG A 211 0.10 -25.28 -10.00
N ASP A 212 -0.03 -24.02 -10.34
CA ASP A 212 0.98 -22.99 -10.15
C ASP A 212 0.70 -22.24 -8.85
N TYR A 213 1.75 -21.94 -8.11
CA TYR A 213 1.71 -21.17 -6.87
C TYR A 213 2.90 -20.20 -6.84
N VAL A 214 2.69 -19.00 -6.29
CA VAL A 214 3.76 -18.04 -6.09
C VAL A 214 4.11 -17.96 -4.62
N PHE A 215 5.37 -18.26 -4.30
CA PHE A 215 5.89 -18.23 -2.93
C PHE A 215 6.67 -16.93 -2.74
N VAL A 216 6.48 -16.30 -1.58
CA VAL A 216 7.10 -15.02 -1.24
C VAL A 216 7.78 -15.13 0.11
N TYR A 217 9.11 -15.20 0.18
CA TYR A 217 9.85 -15.52 1.41
C TYR A 217 11.18 -14.75 1.54
N GLN A 218 11.84 -14.85 2.70
CA GLN A 218 13.14 -14.23 2.99
C GLN A 218 14.13 -15.24 3.56
#